data_AF-A0A9D7I3F8-F1
#
_entry.id   AF-A0A9D7I3F8-F1
#
_cell.length_a   1.000
_cell.length_b   1.000
_cell.length_c   1.000
_cell.angle_alpha   90.00
_cell.angle_beta   90.00
_cell.angle_gamma   90.00
#
_symmetry.space_group_name_H-M   'P 1'
#
loop_
_entity.id
_entity.type
_entity.pdbx_description
1 polymer ?
#
loop_
_entity_poly.entity_id
_entity_poly.type
_entity_poly.pdbx_seq_one_letter_code
_entity_poly.pdbx_strand_id
1 'polypeptide(L)'
;MGENYGLSASAIQFLEKLQEKTSVVWVVFGNPYSLVNCKNAKSLLEAYDEDPITQEMAVQGIFGSFGFRGLLPVTASKEYAFGDGDYSPALHRLGFGLPEESGLHSENLALIDTILEDAIRKQAMPGCVALVAKNGKIVFEKAYGKHTYKEEQPTRPEDIFDLASVTKIAATTLAIMKLHDEGKIHIYDSLGKHLRSSWVPTRPA
;
A
#
# COMPACT_ATOMS: atom_id res chain seq x y z
N MET A 1 -12.80 -3.87 -35.66
CA MET A 1 -11.78 -4.60 -34.88
C MET A 1 -10.53 -4.65 -35.73
N GLY A 2 -9.44 -4.00 -35.30
CA GLY A 2 -8.20 -3.97 -36.06
C GLY A 2 -7.58 -5.35 -36.20
N GLU A 3 -6.69 -5.52 -37.18
CA GLU A 3 -5.87 -6.74 -37.30
C GLU A 3 -5.15 -7.03 -35.96
N ASN A 4 -5.08 -8.30 -35.56
CA ASN A 4 -4.40 -8.78 -34.35
C ASN A 4 -4.84 -8.16 -33.01
N TYR A 5 -6.13 -7.83 -32.85
CA TYR A 5 -6.67 -7.32 -31.58
C TYR A 5 -5.95 -6.04 -31.08
N GLY A 6 -5.36 -5.26 -31.98
CA GLY A 6 -4.64 -4.02 -31.64
C GLY A 6 -3.16 -4.20 -31.27
N LEU A 7 -2.63 -5.43 -31.26
CA LEU A 7 -1.21 -5.70 -31.01
C LEU A 7 -0.38 -5.64 -32.29
N SER A 8 0.58 -4.71 -32.34
CA SER A 8 1.52 -4.62 -33.46
C SER A 8 2.64 -5.67 -33.34
N ALA A 9 3.12 -6.18 -34.48
CA ALA A 9 4.24 -7.11 -34.50
C ALA A 9 5.52 -6.52 -33.87
N SER A 10 5.70 -5.20 -33.98
CA SER A 10 6.83 -4.50 -33.35
C SER A 10 6.72 -4.46 -31.82
N ALA A 11 5.52 -4.30 -31.27
CA ALA A 11 5.29 -4.36 -29.82
C ALA A 11 5.58 -5.75 -29.26
N ILE A 12 5.08 -6.80 -29.93
CA ILE A 12 5.34 -8.19 -29.53
C ILE A 12 6.85 -8.48 -29.56
N GLN A 13 7.52 -8.14 -30.67
CA GLN A 13 8.97 -8.35 -30.79
C GLN A 13 9.77 -7.55 -29.75
N PHE A 14 9.31 -6.36 -29.38
CA PHE A 14 9.92 -5.58 -28.32
C PHE A 14 9.81 -6.29 -26.96
N LEU A 15 8.62 -6.78 -26.59
CA LEU A 15 8.40 -7.51 -25.35
C LEU A 15 9.22 -8.80 -25.30
N GLU A 16 9.28 -9.55 -26.40
CA GLU A 16 10.11 -10.76 -26.54
C GLU A 16 11.60 -10.46 -26.34
N LYS A 17 12.11 -9.35 -26.88
CA LYS A 17 13.51 -8.95 -26.66
C LYS A 17 13.74 -8.45 -25.23
N LEU A 18 12.73 -7.82 -24.62
CA LEU A 18 12.83 -7.28 -23.27
C LEU A 18 12.88 -8.37 -22.20
N GLN A 19 12.07 -9.43 -22.35
CA GLN A 19 12.05 -10.57 -21.43
C GLN A 19 13.32 -11.44 -21.46
N GLU A 20 14.22 -11.22 -22.43
CA GLU A 20 15.56 -11.82 -22.41
C GLU A 20 16.57 -11.01 -21.58
N LYS A 21 16.23 -9.76 -21.23
CA LYS A 21 17.11 -8.86 -20.47
C LYS A 21 16.65 -8.64 -19.03
N THR A 22 15.36 -8.76 -18.76
CA THR A 22 14.78 -8.55 -17.43
C THR A 22 13.53 -9.40 -17.24
N SER A 23 13.02 -9.44 -16.00
CA SER A 23 11.72 -10.03 -15.70
C SER A 23 10.61 -9.12 -16.25
N VAL A 24 9.75 -9.67 -17.09
CA VAL A 24 8.63 -8.96 -17.70
C VAL A 24 7.36 -9.79 -17.48
N VAL A 25 6.34 -9.18 -16.88
CA VAL A 25 5.00 -9.74 -16.82
C VAL A 25 4.18 -9.10 -17.93
N TRP A 26 3.67 -9.91 -18.84
CA TRP A 26 2.78 -9.46 -19.90
C TRP A 26 1.38 -9.41 -19.32
N VAL A 27 0.74 -8.24 -19.32
CA VAL A 27 -0.63 -8.08 -18.84
C VAL A 27 -1.51 -7.84 -20.05
N VAL A 28 -2.45 -8.75 -20.27
CA VAL A 28 -3.38 -8.69 -21.39
C VAL A 28 -4.71 -8.20 -20.87
N PHE A 29 -5.15 -7.08 -21.43
CA PHE A 29 -6.47 -6.52 -21.21
C PHE A 29 -7.32 -6.67 -22.49
N GLY A 30 -8.64 -6.52 -22.33
CA GLY A 30 -9.66 -6.72 -23.33
C GLY A 30 -9.99 -8.19 -23.56
N ASN A 31 -9.77 -8.62 -24.80
CA ASN A 31 -10.28 -9.89 -25.30
C ASN A 31 -9.25 -11.03 -25.10
N PRO A 32 -9.60 -12.13 -24.43
CA PRO A 32 -8.68 -13.25 -24.18
C PRO A 32 -8.20 -13.93 -25.46
N TYR A 33 -8.91 -13.83 -26.59
CA TYR A 33 -8.43 -14.39 -27.86
C TYR A 33 -7.17 -13.69 -28.41
N SER A 34 -6.79 -12.54 -27.84
CA SER A 34 -5.51 -11.88 -28.14
C SER A 34 -4.29 -12.67 -27.65
N LEU A 35 -4.48 -13.60 -26.70
CA LEU A 35 -3.45 -14.49 -26.16
C LEU A 35 -2.75 -15.36 -27.21
N VAL A 36 -3.35 -15.54 -28.40
CA VAL A 36 -2.67 -16.16 -29.56
C VAL A 36 -1.33 -15.49 -29.89
N ASN A 37 -1.17 -14.21 -29.54
CA ASN A 37 0.06 -13.44 -29.75
C ASN A 37 1.07 -13.57 -28.59
N CYS A 38 0.70 -14.24 -27.50
CA CYS A 38 1.47 -14.29 -26.26
C CYS A 38 2.18 -15.64 -26.05
N LYS A 39 2.30 -16.48 -27.08
CA LYS A 39 2.91 -17.84 -27.00
C LYS A 39 4.32 -17.88 -26.39
N ASN A 40 5.06 -16.78 -26.48
CA ASN A 40 6.45 -16.67 -26.01
C ASN A 40 6.57 -15.97 -24.65
N ALA A 41 5.46 -15.55 -24.04
CA ALA A 41 5.48 -14.85 -22.76
C ALA A 41 5.97 -15.80 -21.65
N LYS A 42 7.02 -15.39 -20.92
CA LYS A 42 7.53 -16.16 -19.76
C LYS A 42 6.65 -16.01 -18.52
N SER A 43 5.94 -14.88 -18.41
CA SER A 43 4.98 -14.60 -17.35
C SER A 43 3.84 -13.78 -17.94
N LEU A 44 2.62 -14.24 -17.74
CA LEU A 44 1.43 -13.72 -18.39
C LEU A 44 0.30 -13.59 -17.37
N LEU A 45 -0.41 -12.47 -17.41
CA LEU A 45 -1.64 -12.23 -16.67
C LEU A 45 -2.73 -11.84 -17.68
N GLU A 46 -3.74 -12.69 -17.82
CA GLU A 46 -5.00 -12.33 -18.47
C GLU A 46 -5.87 -11.58 -17.46
N ALA A 47 -6.03 -10.27 -17.65
CA ALA A 47 -6.76 -9.39 -16.75
C ALA A 47 -8.16 -9.03 -17.25
N TYR A 48 -8.52 -9.43 -18.47
CA TYR A 48 -9.80 -9.07 -19.12
C TYR A 48 -9.97 -7.55 -19.18
N ASP A 49 -11.00 -6.96 -18.58
CA ASP A 49 -11.43 -5.59 -18.88
C ASP A 49 -10.35 -4.50 -18.85
N GLU A 50 -10.44 -3.55 -19.78
CA GLU A 50 -9.51 -2.41 -19.90
C GLU A 50 -9.86 -1.23 -18.98
N ASP A 51 -10.79 -1.42 -18.04
CA ASP A 51 -11.25 -0.35 -17.17
C ASP A 51 -10.20 0.00 -16.07
N PRO A 52 -10.21 1.24 -15.55
CA PRO A 52 -9.21 1.68 -14.57
C PRO A 52 -9.14 0.83 -13.30
N ILE A 53 -10.26 0.29 -12.84
CA ILE A 53 -10.30 -0.53 -11.61
C ILE A 53 -9.60 -1.86 -11.87
N THR A 54 -9.89 -2.50 -13.00
CA THR A 54 -9.24 -3.76 -13.38
C THR A 54 -7.73 -3.57 -13.58
N GLN A 55 -7.30 -2.46 -14.18
CA GLN A 55 -5.88 -2.13 -14.31
C GLN A 55 -5.19 -1.96 -12.94
N GLU A 56 -5.82 -1.24 -12.02
CA GLU A 56 -5.29 -1.06 -10.67
C GLU A 56 -5.20 -2.40 -9.91
N MET A 57 -6.24 -3.22 -10.00
CA MET A 57 -6.28 -4.54 -9.37
C MET A 57 -5.21 -5.47 -9.95
N ALA A 58 -5.00 -5.47 -11.26
CA ALA A 58 -3.94 -6.25 -11.90
C ALA A 58 -2.56 -5.85 -11.34
N VAL A 59 -2.28 -4.55 -11.23
CA VAL A 59 -1.03 -4.03 -10.65
C VAL A 59 -0.88 -4.47 -9.19
N GLN A 60 -1.93 -4.28 -8.39
CA GLN A 60 -1.95 -4.69 -6.98
C GLN A 60 -1.67 -6.19 -6.78
N GLY A 61 -2.29 -7.04 -7.59
CA GLY A 61 -2.07 -8.49 -7.58
C GLY A 61 -0.64 -8.86 -8.02
N ILE A 62 -0.10 -8.22 -9.06
CA ILE A 62 1.29 -8.41 -9.52
C ILE A 62 2.29 -8.06 -8.40
N PHE A 63 2.02 -6.99 -7.64
CA PHE A 63 2.85 -6.62 -6.49
C PHE A 63 2.56 -7.46 -5.24
N GLY A 64 1.58 -8.37 -5.28
CA GLY A 64 1.33 -9.40 -4.27
C GLY A 64 0.45 -8.95 -3.10
N SER A 65 -0.41 -7.93 -3.29
CA SER A 65 -1.40 -7.58 -2.27
C SER A 65 -2.48 -8.65 -2.10
N PHE A 66 -2.80 -9.36 -3.18
CA PHE A 66 -3.62 -10.57 -3.18
C PHE A 66 -3.02 -11.62 -4.13
N GLY A 67 -3.54 -12.84 -4.05
CA GLY A 67 -3.10 -13.97 -4.89
C GLY A 67 -4.03 -14.23 -6.07
N PHE A 68 -3.51 -14.75 -7.18
CA PHE A 68 -4.28 -15.11 -8.36
C PHE A 68 -4.79 -16.57 -8.26
N ARG A 69 -6.05 -16.78 -8.64
CA ARG A 69 -6.72 -18.10 -8.69
C ARG A 69 -7.59 -18.28 -9.94
N GLY A 70 -7.47 -17.37 -10.90
CA GLY A 70 -8.30 -17.36 -12.10
C GLY A 70 -7.95 -18.52 -13.03
N LEU A 71 -8.97 -19.11 -13.66
CA LEU A 71 -8.83 -20.11 -14.73
C LEU A 71 -9.54 -19.57 -15.96
N LEU A 72 -8.99 -19.83 -17.15
CA LEU A 72 -9.58 -19.40 -18.41
C LEU A 72 -10.95 -20.08 -18.61
N PRO A 73 -12.05 -19.31 -18.80
CA PRO A 73 -13.38 -19.85 -19.06
C PRO A 73 -13.60 -20.16 -20.55
N VAL A 74 -12.59 -19.97 -21.39
CA VAL A 74 -12.61 -20.18 -22.85
C VAL A 74 -11.29 -20.74 -23.33
N THR A 75 -11.28 -21.42 -24.47
CA THR A 75 -10.06 -21.77 -25.20
C THR A 75 -9.65 -20.59 -26.08
N ALA A 76 -8.62 -19.84 -25.66
CA ALA A 76 -8.15 -18.65 -26.35
C ALA A 76 -7.20 -18.97 -27.52
N SER A 77 -6.33 -19.98 -27.36
CA SER A 77 -5.44 -20.48 -28.42
C SER A 77 -5.10 -21.96 -28.20
N LYS A 78 -4.18 -22.51 -29.00
CA LYS A 78 -3.66 -23.87 -28.81
C LYS A 78 -2.83 -23.98 -27.51
N GLU A 79 -2.16 -22.90 -27.14
CA GLU A 79 -1.31 -22.78 -25.95
C GLU A 79 -2.09 -22.40 -24.70
N TYR A 80 -3.27 -21.78 -24.86
CA TYR A 80 -4.10 -21.25 -23.77
C TYR A 80 -5.54 -21.79 -23.92
N ALA A 81 -5.81 -22.93 -23.27
CA ALA A 81 -7.06 -23.66 -23.37
C ALA A 81 -8.02 -23.36 -22.21
N PHE A 82 -9.28 -23.78 -22.39
CA PHE A 82 -10.28 -23.77 -21.33
C PHE A 82 -9.76 -24.50 -20.07
N GLY A 83 -9.84 -23.83 -18.93
CA GLY A 83 -9.40 -24.34 -17.64
C GLY A 83 -7.93 -24.07 -17.31
N ASP A 84 -7.16 -23.48 -18.22
CA ASP A 84 -5.77 -23.11 -17.93
C ASP A 84 -5.70 -21.93 -16.97
N GLY A 85 -4.77 -21.98 -16.03
CA GLY A 85 -4.49 -20.91 -15.09
C GLY A 85 -3.63 -21.41 -13.94
N ASP A 86 -2.82 -20.52 -13.38
CA ASP A 86 -1.91 -20.83 -12.28
C ASP A 86 -2.37 -20.21 -10.97
N TYR A 87 -1.96 -20.85 -9.87
CA TYR A 87 -2.15 -20.32 -8.52
C TYR A 87 -0.94 -19.51 -8.08
N SER A 88 -1.19 -18.28 -7.61
CA SER A 88 -0.20 -17.52 -6.84
C SER A 88 -0.75 -17.17 -5.45
N PRO A 89 0.04 -17.37 -4.38
CA PRO A 89 -0.34 -16.90 -3.05
C PRO A 89 -0.17 -15.38 -2.93
N ALA A 90 -0.91 -14.76 -2.01
CA ALA A 90 -0.64 -13.38 -1.62
C ALA A 90 0.72 -13.28 -0.90
N LEU A 91 1.43 -12.17 -1.08
CA LEU A 91 2.72 -11.91 -0.44
C LEU A 91 2.59 -11.07 0.84
N HIS A 92 1.37 -10.95 1.38
CA HIS A 92 1.04 -10.14 2.56
C HIS A 92 1.51 -8.68 2.47
N ARG A 93 1.61 -8.14 1.25
CA ARG A 93 1.89 -6.72 1.05
C ARG A 93 0.61 -5.92 1.21
N LEU A 94 0.76 -4.66 1.58
CA LEU A 94 -0.36 -3.74 1.60
C LEU A 94 -0.86 -3.51 0.15
N GLY A 95 -2.17 -3.66 -0.04
CA GLY A 95 -2.86 -3.21 -1.25
C GLY A 95 -3.80 -2.06 -0.94
N PHE A 96 -4.34 -1.40 -1.96
CA PHE A 96 -5.43 -0.45 -1.81
C PHE A 96 -6.78 -1.18 -1.81
N GLY A 97 -7.72 -0.69 -1.02
CA GLY A 97 -9.07 -1.23 -1.00
C GLY A 97 -10.06 -0.28 -0.35
N LEU A 98 -11.32 -0.70 -0.30
CA LEU A 98 -12.38 0.13 0.27
C LEU A 98 -12.39 0.02 1.80
N PRO A 99 -12.71 1.10 2.53
CA PRO A 99 -12.89 1.05 3.98
C PRO A 99 -13.81 -0.07 4.44
N GLU A 100 -14.90 -0.30 3.72
CA GLU A 100 -15.96 -1.26 4.03
C GLU A 100 -15.45 -2.71 4.01
N GLU A 101 -14.50 -3.02 3.11
CA GLU A 101 -13.86 -4.33 3.05
C GLU A 101 -13.02 -4.64 4.30
N SER A 102 -12.62 -3.59 5.03
CA SER A 102 -11.90 -3.69 6.29
C SER A 102 -12.81 -3.49 7.51
N GLY A 103 -14.13 -3.45 7.31
CA GLY A 103 -15.11 -3.18 8.36
C GLY A 103 -14.97 -1.77 8.95
N LEU A 104 -14.60 -0.80 8.13
CA LEU A 104 -14.62 0.62 8.45
C LEU A 104 -15.71 1.30 7.61
N HIS A 105 -16.23 2.41 8.11
CA HIS A 105 -17.19 3.22 7.37
C HIS A 105 -16.46 4.43 6.79
N SER A 106 -16.60 4.65 5.48
CA SER A 106 -15.98 5.79 4.78
C SER A 106 -16.33 7.13 5.44
N GLU A 107 -17.55 7.28 5.95
CA GLU A 107 -18.03 8.47 6.67
C GLU A 107 -17.18 8.82 7.90
N ASN A 108 -16.70 7.81 8.64
CA ASN A 108 -15.85 8.03 9.81
C ASN A 108 -14.47 8.52 9.42
N LEU A 109 -13.95 8.08 8.28
CA LEU A 109 -12.64 8.49 7.77
C LEU A 109 -12.67 9.94 7.26
N ALA A 110 -13.83 10.45 6.81
CA ALA A 110 -13.99 11.85 6.43
C ALA A 110 -13.69 12.83 7.58
N LEU A 111 -13.81 12.40 8.85
CA LEU A 111 -13.43 13.22 10.01
C LEU A 111 -11.92 13.51 10.06
N ILE A 112 -11.08 12.67 9.43
CA ILE A 112 -9.63 12.88 9.35
C ILE A 112 -9.34 14.18 8.60
N ASP A 113 -10.05 14.43 7.50
CA ASP A 113 -9.92 15.68 6.73
C ASP A 113 -10.11 16.89 7.63
N THR A 114 -11.20 16.89 8.42
CA THR A 114 -11.54 18.02 9.29
C THR A 114 -10.47 18.27 10.35
N ILE A 115 -9.93 17.21 10.95
CA ILE A 115 -8.90 17.32 12.01
C ILE A 115 -7.60 17.86 11.42
N LEU A 116 -7.17 17.35 10.27
CA LEU A 116 -5.90 17.74 9.66
C LEU A 116 -5.95 19.15 9.09
N GLU A 117 -7.07 19.53 8.47
CA GLU A 117 -7.29 20.90 8.01
C GLU A 117 -7.30 21.90 9.17
N ASP A 118 -7.92 21.55 10.31
CA ASP A 118 -7.87 22.40 11.51
C ASP A 118 -6.45 22.52 12.07
N ALA A 119 -5.69 21.42 12.13
CA ALA A 119 -4.30 21.43 12.58
C ALA A 119 -3.41 22.32 11.70
N ILE A 120 -3.58 22.26 10.38
CA ILE A 120 -2.86 23.11 9.42
C ILE A 120 -3.28 24.57 9.58
N ARG A 121 -4.60 24.84 9.67
CA ARG A 121 -5.13 26.19 9.88
C ARG A 121 -4.60 26.84 11.17
N LYS A 122 -4.45 26.05 12.23
CA LYS A 122 -3.89 26.49 13.52
C LYS A 122 -2.35 26.51 13.55
N GLN A 123 -1.70 26.24 12.42
CA GLN A 123 -0.24 26.20 12.30
C GLN A 123 0.43 25.22 13.28
N ALA A 124 -0.24 24.09 13.58
CA ALA A 124 0.38 22.98 14.31
C ALA A 124 1.36 22.19 13.42
N MET A 125 1.08 22.15 12.11
CA MET A 125 1.95 21.60 11.07
C MET A 125 1.70 22.32 9.74
N PRO A 126 2.68 22.43 8.83
CA PRO A 126 2.48 23.04 7.51
C PRO A 126 1.74 22.12 6.52
N GLY A 127 1.88 20.82 6.68
CA GLY A 127 1.30 19.78 5.83
C GLY A 127 1.64 18.39 6.36
N CYS A 128 0.96 17.37 5.81
CA CYS A 128 1.19 15.97 6.16
C CYS A 128 0.59 15.04 5.11
N VAL A 129 0.94 13.76 5.19
CA VAL A 129 0.22 12.66 4.54
C VAL A 129 -0.39 11.80 5.63
N ALA A 130 -1.68 11.53 5.54
CA ALA A 130 -2.37 10.61 6.44
C ALA A 130 -2.68 9.32 5.70
N LEU A 131 -2.27 8.19 6.30
CA LEU A 131 -2.48 6.86 5.78
C LEU A 131 -3.18 6.00 6.84
N VAL A 132 -4.25 5.32 6.45
CA VAL A 132 -4.94 4.32 7.28
C VAL A 132 -4.87 2.98 6.57
N ALA A 133 -4.22 2.01 7.23
CA ALA A 133 -4.18 0.63 6.78
C ALA A 133 -4.83 -0.29 7.81
N LYS A 134 -5.70 -1.20 7.35
CA LYS A 134 -6.35 -2.22 8.17
C LYS A 134 -6.52 -3.50 7.36
N ASN A 135 -6.33 -4.66 8.00
CA ASN A 135 -6.46 -5.98 7.36
C ASN A 135 -5.65 -6.14 6.05
N GLY A 136 -4.45 -5.55 5.98
CA GLY A 136 -3.60 -5.60 4.78
C GLY A 136 -4.02 -4.64 3.66
N LYS A 137 -5.00 -3.75 3.90
CA LYS A 137 -5.49 -2.79 2.92
C LYS A 137 -5.28 -1.37 3.39
N ILE A 138 -4.69 -0.54 2.54
CA ILE A 138 -4.71 0.92 2.63
C ILE A 138 -6.10 1.35 2.17
N VAL A 139 -6.86 1.92 3.11
CA VAL A 139 -8.26 2.34 2.89
C VAL A 139 -8.40 3.86 2.88
N PHE A 140 -7.31 4.56 3.18
CA PHE A 140 -7.23 6.00 3.17
C PHE A 140 -5.77 6.39 2.98
N GLU A 141 -5.50 7.22 1.99
CA GLU A 141 -4.20 7.87 1.80
C GLU A 141 -4.46 9.24 1.19
N LYS A 142 -4.11 10.30 1.91
CA LYS A 142 -4.33 11.66 1.44
C LYS A 142 -3.26 12.61 1.96
N ALA A 143 -2.81 13.49 1.09
CA ALA A 143 -1.89 14.56 1.43
C ALA A 143 -2.64 15.87 1.70
N TYR A 144 -2.08 16.67 2.60
CA TYR A 144 -2.62 17.94 3.04
C TYR A 144 -1.53 19.00 3.15
N GLY A 145 -1.93 20.25 2.92
CA GLY A 145 -1.07 21.41 3.14
C GLY A 145 0.17 21.41 2.24
N LYS A 146 1.27 21.93 2.80
CA LYS A 146 2.52 22.22 2.09
C LYS A 146 3.71 21.74 2.91
N HIS A 147 4.88 21.67 2.28
CA HIS A 147 6.11 21.25 2.96
C HIS A 147 6.53 22.20 4.09
N THR A 148 6.34 23.51 3.89
CA THR A 148 6.68 24.54 4.88
C THR A 148 5.58 25.59 4.95
N TYR A 149 5.62 26.44 5.98
CA TYR A 149 4.65 27.54 6.12
C TYR A 149 4.85 28.67 5.10
N LYS A 150 6.02 28.75 4.45
CA LYS A 150 6.40 29.86 3.56
C LYS A 150 6.34 29.49 2.10
N GLU A 151 6.68 28.26 1.77
CA GLU A 151 6.76 27.78 0.40
C GLU A 151 5.43 27.22 -0.06
N GLU A 152 5.12 27.39 -1.34
CA GLU A 152 3.86 26.96 -1.95
C GLU A 152 3.89 25.50 -2.43
N GLN A 153 4.93 24.72 -2.11
CA GLN A 153 5.05 23.34 -2.56
C GLN A 153 4.01 22.46 -1.87
N PRO A 154 3.01 21.92 -2.60
CA PRO A 154 1.96 21.09 -2.01
C PRO A 154 2.54 19.72 -1.63
N THR A 155 2.12 19.22 -0.47
CA THR A 155 2.45 17.86 -0.03
C THR A 155 1.80 16.83 -0.96
N ARG A 156 2.50 15.73 -1.22
CA ARG A 156 2.05 14.59 -2.02
C ARG A 156 2.27 13.28 -1.27
N PRO A 157 1.44 12.25 -1.50
CA PRO A 157 1.64 10.93 -0.89
C PRO A 157 3.04 10.33 -1.15
N GLU A 158 3.61 10.59 -2.33
CA GLU A 158 4.92 10.11 -2.74
C GLU A 158 6.12 10.93 -2.20
N ASP A 159 5.86 12.00 -1.44
CA ASP A 159 6.95 12.79 -0.85
C ASP A 159 7.72 11.99 0.20
N ILE A 160 9.04 12.21 0.23
CA ILE A 160 9.93 11.55 1.19
C ILE A 160 10.03 12.41 2.45
N PHE A 161 9.73 11.82 3.60
CA PHE A 161 9.81 12.45 4.92
C PHE A 161 10.98 11.91 5.72
N ASP A 162 11.62 12.78 6.51
CA ASP A 162 12.62 12.36 7.49
C ASP A 162 12.01 11.47 8.57
N LEU A 163 12.67 10.35 8.86
CA LEU A 163 12.24 9.48 9.93
C LEU A 163 12.53 10.12 11.29
N ALA A 164 11.47 10.50 12.01
CA ALA A 164 11.57 11.08 13.34
C ALA A 164 11.13 10.11 14.45
N SER A 165 11.39 10.47 15.71
CA SER A 165 11.02 9.70 16.92
C SER A 165 11.69 8.33 17.15
N VAL A 166 12.79 8.03 16.47
CA VAL A 166 13.54 6.77 16.64
C VAL A 166 14.13 6.60 18.06
N THR A 167 14.45 7.69 18.76
CA THR A 167 15.05 7.64 20.10
C THR A 167 14.24 6.84 21.12
N LYS A 168 12.91 6.84 21.00
CA LYS A 168 12.01 6.12 21.93
C LYS A 168 12.29 4.61 21.90
N ILE A 169 12.38 4.04 20.70
CA ILE A 169 12.64 2.60 20.52
C ILE A 169 14.13 2.27 20.69
N ALA A 170 15.01 3.12 20.15
CA ALA A 170 16.43 2.81 20.05
C ALA A 170 17.23 3.16 21.32
N ALA A 171 16.74 4.07 22.15
CA ALA A 171 17.42 4.49 23.38
C ALA A 171 16.53 4.30 24.60
N THR A 172 15.38 4.95 24.66
CA THR A 172 14.53 4.96 25.87
C THR A 172 14.09 3.55 26.25
N THR A 173 13.59 2.77 25.29
CA THR A 173 13.12 1.40 25.57
C THR A 173 14.25 0.52 26.11
N LEU A 174 15.42 0.53 25.46
CA LEU A 174 16.58 -0.25 25.91
C LEU A 174 17.06 0.18 27.30
N ALA A 175 17.10 1.49 27.56
CA ALA A 175 17.50 2.01 28.87
C ALA A 175 16.53 1.59 29.99
N ILE A 176 15.22 1.66 29.74
CA ILE A 176 14.20 1.22 30.71
C ILE A 176 14.28 -0.29 30.95
N MET A 177 14.43 -1.11 29.91
CA MET A 177 14.56 -2.57 30.10
C MET A 177 15.84 -2.94 30.85
N LYS A 178 16.96 -2.26 30.61
CA LYS A 178 18.19 -2.47 31.38
C LYS A 178 18.01 -2.12 32.86
N LEU A 179 17.37 -0.98 33.17
CA LEU A 179 17.09 -0.60 34.55
C LEU A 179 16.14 -1.58 35.24
N HIS A 180 15.23 -2.19 34.47
CA HIS A 180 14.35 -3.25 34.95
C HIS A 180 15.14 -4.50 35.34
N ASP A 181 16.02 -4.96 34.47
CA ASP A 181 16.84 -6.16 34.72
C ASP A 181 17.82 -5.96 35.88
N GLU A 182 18.29 -4.73 36.08
CA GLU A 182 19.10 -4.34 37.24
C GLU A 182 18.28 -4.17 38.53
N GLY A 183 16.95 -4.39 38.49
CA GLY A 183 16.04 -4.25 39.64
C GLY A 183 15.84 -2.82 40.13
N LYS A 184 16.26 -1.81 39.36
CA LYS A 184 16.20 -0.39 39.74
C LYS A 184 14.81 0.21 39.52
N ILE A 185 14.09 -0.28 38.52
CA ILE A 185 12.69 0.05 38.26
C ILE A 185 11.92 -1.23 37.96
N HIS A 186 10.61 -1.25 38.19
CA HIS A 186 9.74 -2.29 37.65
C HIS A 186 8.85 -1.68 36.56
N ILE A 187 8.67 -2.34 35.42
CA ILE A 187 7.95 -1.75 34.26
C ILE A 187 6.45 -1.59 34.53
N TYR A 188 5.96 -2.26 35.56
CA TYR A 188 4.58 -2.13 36.06
C TYR A 188 4.46 -1.18 37.26
N ASP A 189 5.55 -0.52 37.66
CA ASP A 189 5.48 0.51 38.70
C ASP A 189 4.64 1.69 38.21
N SER A 190 3.88 2.29 39.13
CA SER A 190 3.25 3.58 38.85
C SER A 190 4.31 4.66 38.72
N LEU A 191 4.08 5.63 37.82
CA LEU A 191 5.00 6.75 37.64
C LEU A 191 5.23 7.53 38.96
N GLY A 192 4.21 7.63 39.81
CA GLY A 192 4.28 8.30 41.11
C GLY A 192 5.29 7.69 42.09
N LYS A 193 5.64 6.41 41.94
CA LYS A 193 6.70 5.76 42.75
C LYS A 193 8.09 6.33 42.46
N HIS A 194 8.32 6.78 41.22
CA HIS A 194 9.62 7.23 40.74
C HIS A 194 9.74 8.76 40.67
N LEU A 195 8.62 9.49 40.78
CA LEU A 195 8.59 10.94 40.83
C LEU A 195 8.68 11.46 42.28
N ARG A 196 9.24 12.67 42.44
CA ARG A 196 9.24 13.34 43.74
C ARG A 196 7.80 13.69 44.14
N SER A 197 7.49 13.58 45.43
CA SER A 197 6.16 13.88 45.97
C SER A 197 5.68 15.29 45.64
N SER A 198 6.58 16.28 45.54
CA SER A 198 6.24 17.66 45.16
C SER A 198 5.84 17.84 43.69
N TRP A 199 5.99 16.81 42.85
CA TRP A 199 5.67 16.83 41.42
C TRP A 199 4.39 16.05 41.11
N VAL A 200 3.88 15.28 42.08
CA VAL A 200 2.62 14.56 41.94
C VAL A 200 1.51 15.53 42.33
N PRO A 201 0.64 15.96 41.40
CA PRO A 201 -0.47 16.85 41.73
C PRO A 201 -1.32 16.18 42.81
N THR A 202 -1.48 16.84 43.96
CA THR A 202 -2.43 16.39 44.97
C THR A 202 -3.82 16.59 44.38
N ARG A 203 -4.53 15.49 44.13
CA ARG A 203 -5.94 15.56 43.73
C ARG A 203 -6.67 16.31 44.85
N PRO A 204 -7.37 17.43 44.58
CA PRO A 204 -8.21 18.03 45.60
C PRO A 204 -9.25 16.99 46.04
N ALA A 205 -9.47 16.93 47.35
CA ALA A 205 -10.46 16.05 47.98
C ALA A 205 -11.88 16.37 47.51
#